data_AF-A0A4Y2PEZ5-F1
#
_entry.id   AF-A0A4Y2PEZ5-F1
#
_cell.length_a   1.000
_cell.length_b   1.000
_cell.length_c   1.000
_cell.angle_alpha   90.00
_cell.angle_beta   90.00
_cell.angle_gamma   90.00
#
_symmetry.space_group_name_H-M   'P 1'
#
loop_
_entity.id
_entity.type
_entity.pdbx_description
1 polymer ?
#
loop_
_entity_poly.entity_id
_entity_poly.type
_entity_poly.pdbx_seq_one_letter_code
_entity_poly.pdbx_strand_id
1 'polypeptide(L)'
;MKNLYQDSMQEYLDLGHMEKVNDEKSASHVCYYLPPHGVFRPERTTKLRVVFNASSPTTSGSSLNDHLLKGLAKENIFEIMTRFRKHKFVFTADIQKMYRQILIEPAQRNLL
;
A
#
# COMPACT_ATOMS: atom_id res chain seq x y z
N MET A 1 6.56 -6.34 20.41
CA MET A 1 6.25 -5.48 19.24
C MET A 1 7.38 -5.40 18.23
N LYS A 2 8.64 -5.17 18.64
CA LYS A 2 9.79 -5.08 17.71
C LYS A 2 9.91 -6.29 16.76
N ASN A 3 9.84 -7.52 17.27
CA ASN A 3 9.92 -8.73 16.44
C ASN A 3 8.78 -8.78 15.41
N LEU A 4 7.53 -8.58 15.84
CA LEU A 4 6.38 -8.55 14.91
C LEU A 4 6.53 -7.51 13.79
N TYR A 5 7.15 -6.37 14.09
CA TYR A 5 7.44 -5.34 13.09
C TYR A 5 8.52 -5.83 12.12
N GLN A 6 9.61 -6.39 12.62
CA GLN A 6 10.69 -6.96 11.81
C GLN A 6 10.18 -8.09 10.92
N ASP A 7 9.36 -8.99 11.45
CA ASP A 7 8.73 -10.09 10.70
C ASP A 7 7.85 -9.54 9.57
N SER A 8 7.08 -8.49 9.84
CA SER A 8 6.25 -7.84 8.82
C SER A 8 7.10 -7.21 7.72
N MET A 9 8.21 -6.55 8.06
CA MET A 9 9.12 -5.96 7.07
C MET A 9 9.87 -7.03 6.26
N GLN A 10 10.27 -8.13 6.90
CA GLN A 10 10.91 -9.25 6.25
C GLN A 10 9.98 -9.90 5.23
N GLU A 11 8.69 -10.06 5.55
CA GLU A 11 7.68 -10.56 4.60
C GLU A 11 7.60 -9.68 3.34
N TYR A 12 7.74 -8.36 3.44
CA TYR A 12 7.78 -7.49 2.25
C TYR A 12 9.00 -7.78 1.37
N LEU A 13 10.16 -8.00 1.97
CA LEU A 13 11.40 -8.33 1.25
C LEU A 13 11.30 -9.72 0.59
N ASP A 14 10.86 -10.73 1.34
CA ASP A 14 10.76 -12.12 0.86
C ASP A 14 9.77 -12.26 -0.29
N LEU A 15 8.71 -11.46 -0.29
CA LEU A 15 7.72 -11.41 -1.37
C LEU A 15 8.15 -10.50 -2.54
N GLY A 16 9.32 -9.88 -2.49
CA GLY A 16 9.81 -8.97 -3.53
C GLY A 16 9.00 -7.67 -3.65
N HIS A 17 8.26 -7.29 -2.61
CA HIS A 17 7.46 -6.06 -2.57
C HIS A 17 8.27 -4.85 -2.07
N MET A 18 9.50 -5.05 -1.65
CA MET A 18 10.43 -4.02 -1.19
C MET A 18 11.84 -4.41 -1.61
N GLU A 19 12.67 -3.40 -1.87
CA GLU A 19 14.10 -3.58 -2.09
C GLU A 19 14.90 -2.65 -1.17
N LYS A 20 16.15 -3.01 -0.90
CA LYS A 20 17.05 -2.14 -0.17
C LYS A 20 17.44 -0.97 -1.07
N VAL A 21 17.30 0.25 -0.57
CA VAL A 21 17.74 1.46 -1.27
C VAL A 21 19.25 1.40 -1.48
N ASN A 22 19.71 1.69 -2.70
CA ASN A 22 21.12 1.85 -3.03
C ASN A 22 21.47 3.33 -2.99
N ASP A 23 22.29 3.75 -2.03
CA ASP A 23 22.64 5.17 -1.83
C ASP A 23 23.29 5.82 -3.07
N GLU A 24 23.93 5.03 -3.93
CA GLU A 24 24.53 5.48 -5.19
C GLU A 24 23.50 5.78 -6.30
N LYS A 25 22.30 5.18 -6.25
CA LYS A 25 21.20 5.39 -7.22
C LYS A 25 20.22 6.49 -6.80
N SER A 26 20.38 7.04 -5.59
CA SER A 26 19.59 8.17 -5.07
C SER A 26 19.90 9.51 -5.76
N ALA A 27 20.60 9.50 -6.89
CA ALA A 27 20.84 10.65 -7.76
C ALA A 27 19.56 11.22 -8.41
N SER A 28 18.39 10.62 -8.18
CA SER A 28 17.10 11.25 -8.46
C SER A 28 16.90 12.45 -7.54
N HIS A 29 16.76 13.65 -8.10
CA HIS A 29 16.42 14.86 -7.33
C HIS A 29 15.06 14.77 -6.61
N VAL A 30 14.22 13.79 -6.94
CA VAL A 30 12.90 13.60 -6.33
C VAL A 30 12.87 12.24 -5.62
N CYS A 31 12.78 12.29 -4.29
CA CYS A 31 12.62 11.12 -3.42
C CYS A 31 11.62 11.47 -2.32
N TYR A 32 10.74 10.53 -1.98
CA TYR A 32 9.75 10.68 -0.92
C TYR A 32 9.85 9.52 0.06
N TYR A 33 9.91 9.83 1.36
CA TYR A 33 9.93 8.82 2.41
C TYR A 33 8.59 8.77 3.13
N LEU A 34 7.90 7.64 3.02
CA LEU A 34 6.66 7.40 3.76
C LEU A 34 6.99 6.98 5.20
N PRO A 35 6.51 7.71 6.23
CA PRO A 35 6.72 7.29 7.61
C PRO A 35 5.95 5.99 7.88
N PRO A 36 6.62 4.90 8.29
CA PRO A 36 5.96 3.66 8.64
C PRO A 36 5.38 3.73 10.05
N HIS A 37 4.21 3.14 10.24
CA HIS A 37 3.52 3.05 11.52
C HIS A 37 2.95 1.65 11.74
N GLY A 38 3.29 1.04 12.88
CA GLY A 38 2.80 -0.29 13.25
C GLY A 38 1.44 -0.21 13.95
N VAL A 39 0.40 -0.71 13.31
CA VAL A 39 -0.95 -0.81 13.91
C VAL A 39 -1.13 -2.21 14.49
N PHE A 40 -1.21 -2.29 15.82
CA PHE A 40 -1.41 -3.54 16.55
C PHE A 40 -2.91 -3.77 16.82
N ARG A 41 -3.42 -4.96 16.46
CA ARG A 41 -4.80 -5.38 16.71
C ARG A 41 -4.81 -6.84 17.19
N PRO A 42 -4.89 -7.08 18.51
CA PRO A 42 -4.70 -8.41 19.09
C PRO A 42 -5.78 -9.42 18.68
N GLU A 43 -6.99 -8.94 18.35
CA GLU A 43 -8.13 -9.74 17.90
C GLU A 43 -8.03 -10.26 16.45
N ARG A 44 -6.97 -9.92 15.69
CA ARG A 44 -6.77 -10.42 14.32
C ARG A 44 -5.71 -11.52 14.24
N THR A 45 -5.84 -12.39 13.24
CA THR A 45 -4.84 -13.42 12.90
C THR A 45 -3.46 -12.82 12.64
N THR A 46 -3.41 -11.71 11.89
CA THR A 46 -2.20 -10.87 11.76
C THR A 46 -2.24 -9.76 12.80
N LYS A 47 -1.52 -9.97 13.92
CA LYS A 47 -1.59 -9.11 15.11
C LYS A 47 -0.98 -7.72 14.91
N LEU A 48 -0.04 -7.55 13.97
CA LEU A 48 0.56 -6.26 13.63
C LEU A 48 0.50 -6.04 12.11
N ARG A 49 0.20 -4.81 11.69
CA ARG A 49 0.30 -4.39 10.29
C ARG A 49 1.13 -3.11 10.20
N VAL A 50 2.13 -3.08 9.33
CA VAL A 50 2.86 -1.86 9.00
C VAL A 50 2.08 -1.08 7.95
N VAL A 51 1.79 0.18 8.26
CA VAL A 51 1.06 1.13 7.40
C VAL A 51 2.00 2.27 7.04
N PHE A 52 1.99 2.67 5.78
CA PHE A 52 2.77 3.80 5.26
C PHE A 52 1.85 5.01 5.09
N ASN A 53 2.16 6.12 5.74
CA ASN A 53 1.28 7.29 5.74
C ASN A 53 1.65 8.29 4.62
N ALA A 54 0.93 8.22 3.50
CA ALA A 54 1.09 9.13 2.36
C ALA A 54 0.41 10.49 2.50
N SER A 55 -0.38 10.69 3.57
CA SER A 55 -1.04 11.97 3.89
C SER A 55 -0.29 12.82 4.91
N SER A 56 0.82 12.33 5.45
CA SER A 56 1.67 13.14 6.34
C SER A 56 2.34 14.26 5.55
N PRO A 57 2.18 15.54 5.94
CA PRO A 57 2.91 16.63 5.33
C PRO A 57 4.42 16.46 5.49
N THR A 58 5.17 16.79 4.45
CA THR A 58 6.64 16.86 4.49
C THR A 58 7.10 18.27 4.92
N THR A 59 8.41 18.52 4.88
CA THR A 59 9.00 19.84 5.10
C THR A 59 8.46 20.91 4.14
N SER A 60 7.91 20.52 2.99
CA SER A 60 7.24 21.42 2.04
C SER A 60 5.84 21.88 2.48
N GLY A 61 5.27 21.30 3.56
CA GLY A 61 3.90 21.55 4.00
C GLY A 61 2.83 20.79 3.20
N SER A 62 3.21 20.01 2.19
CA SER A 62 2.33 19.15 1.39
C SER A 62 2.69 17.67 1.53
N SER A 63 1.72 16.79 1.28
CA SER A 63 1.85 15.33 1.34
C SER A 63 1.94 14.70 -0.04
N LEU A 64 2.39 13.44 -0.13
CA LEU A 64 2.43 12.71 -1.42
C LEU A 64 1.05 12.67 -2.10
N ASN A 65 -0.02 12.48 -1.32
CA ASN A 65 -1.39 12.44 -1.85
C ASN A 65 -1.84 13.75 -2.49
N ASP A 66 -1.22 14.89 -2.16
CA ASP A 66 -1.54 16.18 -2.77
C ASP A 66 -0.92 16.33 -4.16
N HIS A 67 0.15 15.58 -4.46
CA HIS A 67 0.86 15.61 -5.74
C HIS A 67 0.45 14.51 -6.72
N LEU A 68 -0.13 13.41 -6.22
CA LEU A 68 -0.60 12.32 -7.05
C LEU A 68 -1.93 12.66 -7.73
N LEU A 69 -2.02 12.40 -9.04
CA LEU A 69 -3.28 12.51 -9.77
C LEU A 69 -4.29 11.50 -9.23
N LYS A 70 -5.50 11.97 -8.95
CA LYS A 70 -6.61 11.10 -8.58
C LYS A 70 -7.01 10.28 -9.80
N GLY A 71 -6.92 8.96 -9.68
CA GLY A 71 -7.48 8.04 -10.67
C GLY A 71 -9.02 8.16 -10.74
N LEU A 72 -9.60 7.57 -11.78
CA LEU A 72 -11.05 7.47 -11.91
C LEU A 72 -11.62 6.68 -10.72
N ALA A 73 -12.67 7.21 -10.09
CA ALA A 73 -13.39 6.50 -9.05
C ALA A 73 -13.94 5.19 -9.62
N LYS A 74 -13.66 4.08 -8.95
CA LYS A 74 -14.21 2.77 -9.31
C LYS A 74 -15.74 2.81 -9.29
N GLU A 75 -16.32 1.89 -10.07
CA GLU A 75 -17.77 1.68 -10.25
C GLU A 75 -18.59 1.85 -8.96
N ASN A 76 -19.80 2.37 -9.12
CA ASN A 76 -20.71 2.64 -8.00
C ASN A 76 -21.04 1.34 -7.24
N ILE A 77 -20.74 1.30 -5.95
CA ILE A 77 -20.99 0.14 -5.08
C ILE A 77 -22.46 -0.30 -5.14
N PHE A 78 -23.41 0.64 -5.22
CA PHE A 78 -24.83 0.32 -5.34
C PHE A 78 -25.15 -0.46 -6.62
N GLU A 79 -24.54 -0.06 -7.73
CA GLU A 79 -24.70 -0.75 -9.02
C GLU A 79 -24.08 -2.16 -8.98
N ILE A 80 -22.88 -2.30 -8.41
CA ILE A 80 -22.24 -3.59 -8.19
C ILE A 80 -23.16 -4.50 -7.37
N MET A 81 -23.66 -4.01 -6.23
CA MET A 81 -24.54 -4.78 -5.34
C MET A 81 -25.87 -5.14 -6.00
N THR A 82 -26.43 -4.26 -6.82
CA THR A 82 -27.69 -4.53 -7.54
C THR A 82 -27.51 -5.62 -8.59
N ARG A 83 -26.43 -5.59 -9.38
CA ARG A 83 -26.10 -6.66 -10.34
C ARG A 83 -25.85 -7.98 -9.61
N PHE A 84 -25.09 -7.95 -8.51
CA PHE A 84 -24.78 -9.13 -7.70
C PHE A 84 -26.04 -9.85 -7.20
N ARG A 85 -27.07 -9.09 -6.77
CA ARG A 85 -28.34 -9.65 -6.27
C ARG A 85 -29.27 -10.25 -7.33
N LYS A 86 -29.01 -10.04 -8.63
CA LYS A 86 -29.84 -10.60 -9.71
C LYS A 86 -29.60 -12.09 -9.95
N HIS A 87 -28.50 -12.65 -9.43
CA HIS A 87 -28.14 -14.05 -9.64
C HIS A 87 -28.53 -14.92 -8.45
N LYS A 88 -29.08 -16.10 -8.72
CA LYS A 88 -29.45 -17.10 -7.70
C LYS A 88 -28.25 -17.67 -6.94
N PHE A 89 -27.11 -17.75 -7.63
CA PHE A 89 -25.85 -18.23 -7.08
C PHE A 89 -24.72 -17.28 -7.48
N VAL A 90 -23.79 -17.04 -6.56
CA VAL A 90 -22.69 -16.10 -6.72
C VAL A 90 -21.45 -16.64 -6.02
N PHE A 91 -20.28 -16.36 -6.58
CA PHE A 91 -19.00 -16.68 -5.96
C PHE A 91 -18.31 -15.40 -5.51
N THR A 92 -17.68 -15.46 -4.34
CA THR A 92 -16.86 -14.40 -3.81
C THR A 92 -15.48 -14.94 -3.49
N ALA A 93 -14.46 -14.12 -3.72
CA ALA A 93 -13.09 -14.43 -3.39
C ALA A 93 -12.40 -13.16 -2.88
N ASP A 94 -11.51 -13.32 -1.91
CA ASP A 94 -10.62 -12.25 -1.45
C ASP A 94 -9.24 -12.46 -2.06
N ILE A 95 -8.72 -11.45 -2.76
CA ILE A 95 -7.39 -11.48 -3.35
C ILE A 95 -6.41 -10.95 -2.31
N GLN A 96 -5.68 -11.87 -1.69
CA GLN A 96 -4.69 -11.52 -0.67
C GLN A 96 -3.66 -10.53 -1.25
N LYS A 97 -3.45 -9.41 -0.56
CA LYS A 97 -2.47 -8.37 -0.93
C LYS A 97 -2.66 -7.83 -2.37
N MET A 98 -3.91 -7.69 -2.84
CA MET A 98 -4.23 -7.30 -4.22
C MET A 98 -3.39 -6.14 -4.80
N TYR A 99 -3.16 -5.07 -4.04
CA TYR A 99 -2.43 -3.89 -4.54
C TYR A 99 -0.94 -4.16 -4.74
N ARG A 100 -0.38 -5.14 -4.02
CA ARG A 100 1.03 -5.52 -4.15
C ARG A 100 1.30 -6.41 -5.37
N GLN A 101 0.23 -6.86 -6.05
CA GLN A 101 0.33 -7.64 -7.29
C GLN A 101 0.52 -6.74 -8.53
N ILE A 102 0.55 -5.41 -8.36
CA ILE A 102 0.74 -4.44 -9.43
C ILE A 102 2.16 -3.91 -9.35
N LEU A 103 2.94 -4.07 -10.43
CA LEU A 103 4.29 -3.52 -10.51
C LEU A 103 4.24 -1.99 -10.72
N ILE A 104 5.08 -1.28 -9.97
CA ILE A 104 5.27 0.15 -10.12
C ILE A 104 6.37 0.40 -11.17
N GLU A 105 6.12 1.38 -12.04
CA GLU A 105 7.09 1.85 -13.04
C GLU A 105 8.41 2.21 -12.34
N PRO A 106 9.58 1.72 -12.82
CA PRO A 106 10.86 1.95 -12.14
C PRO A 106 11.17 3.42 -11.84
N ALA A 107 10.79 4.34 -12.73
CA ALA A 107 10.99 5.78 -12.54
C ALA A 107 10.18 6.38 -11.37
N GLN A 108 9.09 5.73 -10.96
CA GLN A 108 8.20 6.21 -9.90
C GLN A 108 8.48 5.57 -8.53
N ARG A 109 9.32 4.53 -8.47
CA ARG A 109 9.57 3.80 -7.21
C ARG A 109 10.21 4.64 -6.11
N ASN A 110 10.94 5.69 -6.46
CA ASN A 110 11.53 6.61 -5.49
C ASN A 110 10.49 7.51 -4.76
N LEU A 111 9.22 7.44 -5.16
CA LEU A 111 8.12 8.16 -4.51
C LEU A 111 7.35 7.28 -3.49
N LEU A 112 7.70 5.99 -3.36
CA LEU A 112 6.94 4.98 -2.60
C LEU A 112 7.81 4.15 -1.66
#